data_AF-A0A533US46-F1
#
_entry.id   AF-A0A533US46-F1
#
_cell.length_a   1.000
_cell.length_b   1.000
_cell.length_c   1.000
_cell.angle_alpha   90.00
_cell.angle_beta   90.00
_cell.angle_gamma   90.00
#
_symmetry.space_group_name_H-M   'P 1'
#
loop_
_entity.id
_entity.type
_entity.pdbx_description
1 polymer ?
#
loop_
_entity_poly.entity_id
_entity_poly.type
_entity_poly.pdbx_seq_one_letter_code
_entity_poly.pdbx_strand_id
1 'polypeptide(L)'
;MTSNRNLDFIRVDIFVLVILIGFLLFLATEQFDFQDELHAQPSSEKGTNDKVVILNFDDNRISQFTQVKPVLDKYGFKATFYVVCKYLDNKKGYMNWTELETLYKEGHDIGSHTMNHANLSDSSKKSLEYQIGQSKECLQEHGINATSFAYPFDEGSDNRTVVNIVSKYYELARTASSPLNFLQCDGWKDKSHQADCRTYTKNGKLTYANKYSIRGWSHDLSRRENSYDDPALYDRFIQVVNSQSNYNKNGTIKAIPIIIYHKAGDQGTDYNTDLDLFNKEMKYLHNGNFTVLTMADLAYNVKSNYFFVKGFPPETMTVVKSTPNFTEIPLRPVSTRSNVTESMANFTEIPLKPVSTRSNVTESMANFTEIPLKPVSTRSNVTESMANFTEVPLRPVSTTSNVTESMANFTEVPLRPVSTTSNVTESMANPIMDAFKILFGQ
;
A
#
# COMPACT_ATOMS: atom_id res chain seq x y z
N MET A 1 59.96 51.23 58.81
CA MET A 1 58.60 50.81 58.40
C MET A 1 58.57 50.72 56.89
N THR A 2 58.56 49.49 56.36
CA THR A 2 58.43 49.19 54.93
C THR A 2 56.99 48.76 54.66
N SER A 3 56.32 49.34 53.66
CA SER A 3 54.94 48.95 53.32
C SER A 3 54.66 49.04 51.82
N ASN A 4 54.26 47.90 51.26
CA ASN A 4 53.29 47.73 50.19
C ASN A 4 53.33 48.73 49.02
N ARG A 5 54.29 48.54 48.11
CA ARG A 5 54.10 48.83 46.67
C ARG A 5 54.19 47.60 45.76
N ASN A 6 54.88 46.53 46.19
CA ASN A 6 54.94 45.27 45.44
C ASN A 6 53.63 44.46 45.51
N LEU A 7 52.79 44.67 46.52
CA LEU A 7 51.58 43.88 46.76
C LEU A 7 50.44 44.19 45.78
N ASP A 8 50.37 45.42 45.25
CA ASP A 8 49.28 45.82 44.36
C ASP A 8 49.53 45.42 42.90
N PHE A 9 50.79 45.44 42.43
CA PHE A 9 51.15 44.84 41.13
C PHE A 9 50.85 43.35 41.10
N ILE A 10 51.31 42.59 42.11
CA ILE A 10 51.03 41.15 42.23
C ILE A 10 49.50 40.87 42.25
N ARG A 11 48.70 41.76 42.86
CA ARG A 11 47.23 41.63 42.86
C ARG A 11 46.61 41.87 41.49
N VAL A 12 47.09 42.85 40.72
CA VAL A 12 46.61 43.10 39.35
C VAL A 12 46.97 41.91 38.44
N ASP A 13 48.22 41.43 38.51
CA ASP A 13 48.66 40.28 37.71
C ASP A 13 47.87 39.01 38.04
N ILE A 14 47.62 38.73 39.33
CA ILE A 14 46.77 37.60 39.74
C ILE A 14 45.33 37.78 39.25
N PHE A 15 44.76 38.99 39.29
CA PHE A 15 43.38 39.21 38.84
C PHE A 15 43.23 39.04 37.32
N VAL A 16 44.19 39.52 36.53
CA VAL A 16 44.26 39.30 35.08
C VAL A 16 44.48 37.81 34.77
N LEU A 17 45.34 37.12 35.52
CA LEU A 17 45.58 35.68 35.36
C LEU A 17 44.33 34.85 35.68
N VAL A 18 43.57 35.20 36.73
CA VAL A 18 42.31 34.54 37.09
C VAL A 18 41.24 34.78 36.02
N ILE A 19 41.16 35.97 35.42
CA ILE A 19 40.26 36.24 34.29
C ILE A 19 40.68 35.43 33.05
N LEU A 20 41.98 35.35 32.73
CA LEU A 20 42.48 34.56 31.60
C LEU A 20 42.25 33.05 31.79
N ILE A 21 42.49 32.52 33.00
CA ILE A 21 42.20 31.12 33.34
C ILE A 21 40.69 30.86 33.30
N GLY A 22 39.87 31.78 33.81
CA GLY A 22 38.41 31.70 33.72
C GLY A 22 37.90 31.71 32.28
N PHE A 23 38.49 32.51 31.39
CA PHE A 23 38.14 32.58 29.98
C PHE A 23 38.62 31.34 29.21
N LEU A 24 39.80 30.80 29.54
CA LEU A 24 40.28 29.51 29.01
C LEU A 24 39.43 28.33 29.48
N LEU A 25 38.97 28.33 30.74
CA LEU A 25 38.03 27.33 31.24
C LEU A 25 36.66 27.46 30.58
N PHE A 26 36.16 28.68 30.37
CA PHE A 26 34.90 28.93 29.64
C PHE A 26 34.96 28.42 28.19
N LEU A 27 36.04 28.72 27.47
CA LEU A 27 36.28 28.18 26.13
C LEU A 27 36.46 26.66 26.13
N ALA A 28 37.05 26.07 27.18
CA ALA A 28 37.14 24.62 27.32
C ALA A 28 35.78 23.96 27.59
N THR A 29 34.87 24.62 28.34
CA THR A 29 33.51 24.12 28.55
C THR A 29 32.63 24.23 27.30
N GLU A 30 32.81 25.25 26.46
CA GLU A 30 32.15 25.37 25.15
C GLU A 30 32.63 24.29 24.14
N GLN A 31 33.71 23.56 24.46
CA GLN A 31 34.31 22.54 23.60
C GLN A 31 34.10 21.10 24.08
N PHE A 32 33.25 20.88 25.10
CA PHE A 32 33.07 19.59 25.77
C PHE A 32 31.60 19.15 25.96
N ASP A 33 30.79 19.24 24.91
CA ASP A 33 29.46 18.58 24.86
C ASP A 33 29.17 17.96 23.47
N PHE A 34 30.10 17.12 23.00
CA PHE A 34 30.03 16.51 21.65
C PHE A 34 30.53 15.05 21.59
N GLN A 35 30.46 14.30 22.70
CA GLN A 35 31.01 12.94 22.74
C GLN A 35 30.26 11.94 23.66
N ASP A 36 28.96 12.11 23.93
CA ASP A 36 28.21 11.10 24.73
C ASP A 36 26.76 10.80 24.27
N GLU A 37 26.55 10.64 22.95
CA GLU A 37 25.42 9.85 22.42
C GLU A 37 25.81 9.03 21.18
N LEU A 38 26.92 8.27 21.26
CA LEU A 38 27.38 7.38 20.17
C LEU A 38 27.51 5.89 20.57
N HIS A 39 26.77 5.46 21.59
CA HIS A 39 26.71 4.06 22.02
C HIS A 39 25.29 3.46 22.03
N ALA A 40 24.44 3.96 21.14
CA ALA A 40 23.38 3.14 20.57
C ALA A 40 24.01 1.98 19.76
N GLN A 41 24.22 0.83 20.41
CA GLN A 41 24.51 -0.43 19.72
C GLN A 41 23.43 -0.67 18.65
N PRO A 42 23.79 -1.14 17.43
CA PRO A 42 22.78 -1.51 16.45
C PRO A 42 22.02 -2.73 16.97
N SER A 43 20.82 -2.49 17.51
CA SER A 43 19.88 -3.54 17.86
C SER A 43 19.60 -4.36 16.60
N SER A 44 20.11 -5.59 16.54
CA SER A 44 19.97 -6.47 15.37
C SER A 44 18.57 -7.09 15.25
N GLU A 45 17.67 -6.77 16.18
CA GLU A 45 16.24 -6.80 15.90
C GLU A 45 15.92 -5.73 14.84
N LYS A 46 15.42 -6.18 13.68
CA LYS A 46 14.97 -5.32 12.59
C LYS A 46 13.66 -4.64 12.97
N GLY A 47 13.76 -3.68 13.88
CA GLY A 47 12.63 -2.98 14.51
C GLY A 47 11.62 -2.52 13.47
N THR A 48 10.40 -3.03 13.59
CA THR A 48 9.38 -2.88 12.56
C THR A 48 8.74 -1.50 12.66
N ASN A 49 9.42 -0.51 12.06
CA ASN A 49 9.08 0.91 12.12
C ASN A 49 7.62 1.16 11.69
N ASP A 50 6.75 1.47 12.64
CA ASP A 50 5.32 1.67 12.41
C ASP A 50 4.90 3.15 12.31
N LYS A 51 5.89 4.06 12.29
CA LYS A 51 5.72 5.47 11.95
C LYS A 51 5.85 5.67 10.45
N VAL A 52 4.73 5.96 9.80
CA VAL A 52 4.64 6.25 8.36
C VAL A 52 4.00 7.62 8.12
N VAL A 53 4.31 8.28 7.00
CA VAL A 53 3.61 9.49 6.57
C VAL A 53 3.64 9.57 5.06
N ILE A 54 2.53 10.00 4.44
CA ILE A 54 2.51 10.33 3.01
C ILE A 54 2.54 11.85 2.87
N LEU A 55 3.44 12.36 2.01
CA LEU A 55 3.51 13.78 1.67
C LEU A 55 2.90 14.00 0.27
N ASN A 56 2.02 14.98 0.16
CA ASN A 56 1.32 15.36 -1.07
C ASN A 56 1.52 16.85 -1.36
N PHE A 57 1.70 17.18 -2.63
CA PHE A 57 1.88 18.55 -3.11
C PHE A 57 0.93 18.82 -4.28
N ASP A 58 -0.04 19.71 -4.07
CA ASP A 58 -1.11 20.01 -5.02
C ASP A 58 -0.74 21.18 -5.95
N ASP A 59 -1.58 21.47 -6.95
CA ASP A 59 -1.44 22.62 -7.85
C ASP A 59 -0.17 22.73 -8.71
N ASN A 60 0.86 21.89 -8.56
CA ASN A 60 2.13 21.94 -9.30
C ASN A 60 2.83 23.33 -9.35
N ARG A 61 2.92 24.01 -8.20
CA ARG A 61 3.57 25.34 -8.04
C ARG A 61 5.09 25.26 -8.28
N ILE A 62 5.70 26.31 -8.82
CA ILE A 62 7.16 26.31 -9.14
C ILE A 62 8.06 26.25 -7.88
N SER A 63 7.57 26.73 -6.74
CA SER A 63 8.19 26.60 -5.41
C SER A 63 8.40 25.14 -4.99
N GLN A 64 7.53 24.24 -5.43
CA GLN A 64 7.61 22.81 -5.12
C GLN A 64 8.85 22.16 -5.76
N PHE A 65 9.21 22.59 -6.98
CA PHE A 65 10.46 22.17 -7.63
C PHE A 65 11.68 22.93 -7.11
N THR A 66 11.57 24.25 -6.94
CA THR A 66 12.74 25.11 -6.71
C THR A 66 13.15 25.27 -5.24
N GLN A 67 12.23 25.02 -4.29
CA GLN A 67 12.47 25.20 -2.85
C GLN A 67 12.21 23.91 -2.06
N VAL A 68 11.05 23.26 -2.27
CA VAL A 68 10.61 22.08 -1.51
C VAL A 68 11.43 20.84 -1.86
N LYS A 69 11.60 20.53 -3.17
CA LYS A 69 12.37 19.37 -3.63
C LYS A 69 13.79 19.32 -3.03
N PRO A 70 14.61 20.39 -3.04
CA PRO A 70 15.89 20.42 -2.33
C PRO A 70 15.82 20.05 -0.83
N VAL A 71 14.75 20.42 -0.13
CA VAL A 71 14.54 20.05 1.28
C VAL A 71 14.11 18.58 1.41
N LEU A 72 13.31 18.04 0.50
CA LEU A 72 12.99 16.60 0.46
C LEU A 72 14.24 15.75 0.20
N ASP A 73 15.04 16.09 -0.82
CA ASP A 73 16.25 15.37 -1.19
C ASP A 73 17.31 15.37 -0.07
N LYS A 74 17.44 16.50 0.65
CA LYS A 74 18.30 16.63 1.85
C LYS A 74 17.99 15.60 2.94
N TYR A 75 16.75 15.15 3.05
CA TYR A 75 16.31 14.12 4.00
C TYR A 75 16.07 12.75 3.35
N GLY A 76 16.39 12.59 2.06
CA GLY A 76 16.16 11.36 1.29
C GLY A 76 14.68 11.05 1.02
N PHE A 77 13.79 12.01 1.18
CA PHE A 77 12.35 11.82 1.10
C PHE A 77 11.81 11.88 -0.33
N LYS A 78 10.80 11.05 -0.62
CA LYS A 78 10.00 11.09 -1.85
C LYS A 78 8.53 11.31 -1.49
N ALA A 79 7.76 11.85 -2.43
CA ALA A 79 6.43 12.40 -2.20
C ALA A 79 5.58 12.28 -3.47
N THR A 80 4.27 12.52 -3.37
CA THR A 80 3.36 12.59 -4.53
C THR A 80 3.07 14.03 -4.92
N PHE A 81 3.23 14.39 -6.19
CA PHE A 81 2.81 15.68 -6.74
C PHE A 81 1.51 15.51 -7.55
N TYR A 82 0.48 16.27 -7.21
CA TYR A 82 -0.84 16.26 -7.85
C TYR A 82 -0.96 17.40 -8.85
N VAL A 83 -1.01 17.03 -10.14
CA VAL A 83 -0.75 17.94 -11.26
C VAL A 83 -2.01 18.34 -12.00
N VAL A 84 -2.18 19.65 -12.21
CA VAL A 84 -3.20 20.22 -13.09
C VAL A 84 -2.62 20.37 -14.49
N CYS A 85 -2.99 19.48 -15.42
CA CYS A 85 -2.19 19.31 -16.65
C CYS A 85 -2.06 20.58 -17.52
N LYS A 86 -3.09 21.46 -17.59
CA LYS A 86 -2.98 22.75 -18.29
C LYS A 86 -2.23 23.86 -17.54
N TYR A 87 -1.70 23.62 -16.35
CA TYR A 87 -0.85 24.61 -15.68
C TYR A 87 0.61 24.45 -16.10
N LEU A 88 1.00 23.24 -16.53
CA LEU A 88 2.30 22.95 -17.14
C LEU A 88 2.49 23.79 -18.41
N ASP A 89 3.66 24.42 -18.53
CA ASP A 89 4.12 25.33 -19.60
C ASP A 89 3.25 26.60 -19.83
N ASN A 90 2.01 26.61 -19.36
CA ASN A 90 0.98 27.56 -19.75
C ASN A 90 0.62 28.58 -18.63
N LYS A 91 1.14 28.41 -17.40
CA LYS A 91 0.78 29.26 -16.25
C LYS A 91 2.02 29.74 -15.48
N LYS A 92 2.25 31.06 -15.43
CA LYS A 92 3.37 31.64 -14.68
C LYS A 92 3.25 31.34 -13.18
N GLY A 93 4.36 30.88 -12.57
CA GLY A 93 4.41 30.49 -11.15
C GLY A 93 4.11 29.00 -10.90
N TYR A 94 4.03 28.21 -11.96
CA TYR A 94 3.78 26.77 -11.95
C TYR A 94 4.93 26.06 -12.66
N MET A 95 5.11 24.77 -12.38
CA MET A 95 6.12 23.94 -13.05
C MET A 95 5.88 23.83 -14.56
N ASN A 96 6.95 23.63 -15.33
CA ASN A 96 6.90 23.16 -16.71
C ASN A 96 7.05 21.62 -16.80
N TRP A 97 6.89 21.05 -17.99
CA TRP A 97 7.05 19.61 -18.21
C TRP A 97 8.44 19.08 -17.85
N THR A 98 9.51 19.84 -18.11
CA THR A 98 10.89 19.41 -17.78
C THR A 98 11.07 19.22 -16.28
N GLU A 99 10.54 20.13 -15.47
CA GLU A 99 10.58 20.08 -14.01
C GLU A 99 9.75 18.91 -13.45
N LEU A 100 8.54 18.70 -13.99
CA LEU A 100 7.68 17.59 -13.60
C LEU A 100 8.29 16.23 -13.97
N GLU A 101 8.78 16.09 -15.19
CA GLU A 101 9.47 14.88 -15.64
C GLU A 101 10.75 14.63 -14.83
N THR A 102 11.42 15.67 -14.34
CA THR A 102 12.59 15.53 -13.45
C THR A 102 12.20 14.96 -12.10
N LEU A 103 11.12 15.47 -11.47
CA LEU A 103 10.57 14.87 -10.24
C LEU A 103 10.24 13.38 -10.43
N TYR A 104 9.60 13.02 -11.54
CA TYR A 104 9.25 11.63 -11.84
C TYR A 104 10.48 10.73 -12.06
N LYS A 105 11.46 11.19 -12.85
CA LYS A 105 12.73 10.47 -13.11
C LYS A 105 13.58 10.30 -11.85
N GLU A 106 13.45 11.21 -10.87
CA GLU A 106 14.07 11.13 -9.55
C GLU A 106 13.24 10.37 -8.49
N GLY A 107 12.19 9.64 -8.90
CA GLY A 107 11.45 8.72 -8.05
C GLY A 107 10.38 9.35 -7.16
N HIS A 108 9.95 10.59 -7.44
CA HIS A 108 8.72 11.11 -6.87
C HIS A 108 7.50 10.58 -7.64
N ASP A 109 6.41 10.33 -6.94
CA ASP A 109 5.15 9.87 -7.51
C ASP A 109 4.37 11.05 -8.12
N ILE A 110 3.66 10.82 -9.22
CA ILE A 110 2.88 11.85 -9.91
C ILE A 110 1.42 11.40 -9.99
N GLY A 111 0.54 12.19 -9.39
CA GLY A 111 -0.91 12.02 -9.45
C GLY A 111 -1.58 13.09 -10.31
N SER A 112 -2.82 12.84 -10.71
CA SER A 112 -3.61 13.78 -11.52
C SER A 112 -4.54 14.65 -10.67
N HIS A 113 -4.61 15.94 -10.98
CA HIS A 113 -5.47 16.94 -10.32
C HIS A 113 -6.42 17.65 -11.30
N THR A 114 -6.95 16.89 -12.25
CA THR A 114 -7.76 17.33 -13.41
C THR A 114 -6.99 18.12 -14.47
N MET A 115 -7.64 18.36 -15.62
CA MET A 115 -7.06 19.18 -16.68
C MET A 115 -6.92 20.67 -16.31
N ASN A 116 -7.84 21.25 -15.51
CA ASN A 116 -7.95 22.71 -15.35
C ASN A 116 -8.11 23.19 -13.88
N HIS A 117 -8.02 22.30 -12.88
CA HIS A 117 -8.43 22.53 -11.48
C HIS A 117 -9.93 22.89 -11.38
N ALA A 118 -10.78 22.04 -11.96
CA ALA A 118 -12.22 22.26 -12.01
C ALA A 118 -12.95 21.57 -10.86
N ASN A 119 -13.97 22.23 -10.29
CA ASN A 119 -14.92 21.57 -9.39
C ASN A 119 -15.72 20.50 -10.17
N LEU A 120 -15.82 19.31 -9.59
CA LEU A 120 -16.40 18.13 -10.20
C LEU A 120 -17.87 17.88 -9.78
N SER A 121 -18.33 18.44 -8.67
CA SER A 121 -19.68 18.21 -8.13
C SER A 121 -20.78 18.69 -9.09
N ASP A 122 -20.61 19.87 -9.67
CA ASP A 122 -21.54 20.47 -10.65
C ASP A 122 -21.20 20.15 -12.12
N SER A 123 -20.14 19.38 -12.39
CA SER A 123 -19.66 19.13 -13.75
C SER A 123 -20.56 18.15 -14.51
N SER A 124 -21.01 18.55 -15.70
CA SER A 124 -21.70 17.64 -16.64
C SER A 124 -20.83 16.43 -16.99
N LYS A 125 -21.43 15.29 -17.38
CA LYS A 125 -20.66 14.08 -17.75
C LYS A 125 -19.56 14.37 -18.78
N LYS A 126 -19.82 15.20 -19.80
CA LYS A 126 -18.79 15.59 -20.78
C LYS A 126 -17.65 16.40 -20.16
N SER A 127 -17.96 17.29 -19.20
CA SER A 127 -16.95 17.97 -18.39
C SER A 127 -16.13 16.96 -17.58
N LEU A 128 -16.78 16.02 -16.88
CA LEU A 128 -16.09 15.03 -16.05
C LEU A 128 -15.12 14.14 -16.85
N GLU A 129 -15.54 13.57 -17.98
CA GLU A 129 -14.66 12.75 -18.82
C GLU A 129 -13.49 13.60 -19.38
N TYR A 130 -13.71 14.89 -19.67
CA TYR A 130 -12.65 15.84 -20.07
C TYR A 130 -11.69 16.19 -18.93
N GLN A 131 -12.20 16.51 -17.74
CA GLN A 131 -11.38 16.92 -16.60
C GLN A 131 -10.57 15.73 -16.05
N ILE A 132 -11.16 14.54 -15.98
CA ILE A 132 -10.59 13.36 -15.30
C ILE A 132 -9.86 12.43 -16.29
N GLY A 133 -10.45 12.18 -17.46
CA GLY A 133 -9.89 11.26 -18.47
C GLY A 133 -8.75 11.88 -19.25
N GLN A 134 -8.95 13.09 -19.80
CA GLN A 134 -7.89 13.72 -20.61
C GLN A 134 -6.68 14.15 -19.76
N SER A 135 -6.82 14.30 -18.43
CA SER A 135 -5.66 14.50 -17.54
C SER A 135 -4.88 13.22 -17.25
N LYS A 136 -5.48 12.04 -17.46
CA LYS A 136 -4.75 10.77 -17.51
C LYS A 136 -3.95 10.69 -18.81
N GLU A 137 -4.61 10.97 -19.94
CA GLU A 137 -4.00 10.94 -21.27
C GLU A 137 -2.85 11.94 -21.39
N CYS A 138 -3.05 13.20 -20.98
CA CYS A 138 -2.05 14.28 -20.97
C CYS A 138 -0.77 13.91 -20.19
N LEU A 139 -0.88 13.21 -19.06
CA LEU A 139 0.29 12.71 -18.32
C LEU A 139 0.92 11.48 -19.01
N GLN A 140 0.11 10.60 -19.60
CA GLN A 140 0.59 9.43 -20.35
C GLN A 140 1.33 9.78 -21.64
N GLU A 141 0.97 10.89 -22.31
CA GLU A 141 1.68 11.42 -23.48
C GLU A 141 3.13 11.81 -23.15
N HIS A 142 3.40 12.23 -21.91
CA HIS A 142 4.74 12.46 -21.36
C HIS A 142 5.34 11.22 -20.65
N GLY A 143 4.76 10.04 -20.85
CA GLY A 143 5.23 8.77 -20.27
C GLY A 143 4.92 8.57 -18.79
N ILE A 144 4.17 9.49 -18.16
CA ILE A 144 3.86 9.45 -16.72
C ILE A 144 2.53 8.71 -16.49
N ASN A 145 2.61 7.44 -16.07
CA ASN A 145 1.42 6.65 -15.74
C ASN A 145 0.87 6.96 -14.32
N ALA A 146 0.27 8.13 -14.14
CA ALA A 146 -0.33 8.55 -12.87
C ALA A 146 -1.43 7.56 -12.41
N THR A 147 -1.22 6.84 -11.31
CA THR A 147 -2.15 5.81 -10.80
C THR A 147 -3.18 6.37 -9.82
N SER A 148 -2.90 7.52 -9.19
CA SER A 148 -3.75 8.16 -8.19
C SER A 148 -4.31 9.50 -8.66
N PHE A 149 -5.46 9.89 -8.12
CA PHE A 149 -6.18 11.12 -8.46
C PHE A 149 -6.50 11.97 -7.23
N ALA A 150 -6.53 13.29 -7.41
CA ALA A 150 -6.86 14.27 -6.39
C ALA A 150 -8.08 15.09 -6.79
N TYR A 151 -9.10 15.15 -5.93
CA TYR A 151 -10.28 15.99 -6.12
C TYR A 151 -9.94 17.47 -5.84
N PRO A 152 -10.07 18.39 -6.82
CA PRO A 152 -9.94 19.82 -6.57
C PRO A 152 -11.00 20.30 -5.56
N PHE A 153 -10.63 21.21 -4.66
CA PHE A 153 -11.50 21.79 -3.63
C PHE A 153 -12.11 20.77 -2.63
N ASP A 154 -11.62 19.52 -2.60
CA ASP A 154 -12.22 18.35 -1.92
C ASP A 154 -13.56 17.85 -2.49
N GLU A 155 -13.96 18.32 -3.67
CA GLU A 155 -15.33 18.20 -4.18
C GLU A 155 -15.56 16.99 -5.11
N GLY A 156 -16.72 16.34 -4.92
CA GLY A 156 -17.24 15.30 -5.82
C GLY A 156 -16.87 13.86 -5.48
N SER A 157 -16.15 13.60 -4.37
CA SER A 157 -15.81 12.24 -3.92
C SER A 157 -17.01 11.42 -3.39
N ASP A 158 -18.11 12.11 -3.05
CA ASP A 158 -19.41 11.57 -2.66
C ASP A 158 -20.37 11.40 -3.86
N ASN A 159 -20.04 11.98 -5.01
CA ASN A 159 -20.85 11.93 -6.22
C ASN A 159 -20.55 10.65 -7.01
N ARG A 160 -21.50 9.71 -6.99
CA ARG A 160 -21.40 8.42 -7.70
C ARG A 160 -21.05 8.55 -9.19
N THR A 161 -21.45 9.63 -9.87
CA THR A 161 -21.10 9.82 -11.29
C THR A 161 -19.63 10.18 -11.47
N VAL A 162 -19.09 11.05 -10.60
CA VAL A 162 -17.68 11.44 -10.58
C VAL A 162 -16.81 10.22 -10.24
N VAL A 163 -17.13 9.51 -9.15
CA VAL A 163 -16.38 8.31 -8.71
C VAL A 163 -16.38 7.22 -9.78
N ASN A 164 -17.51 6.98 -10.48
CA ASN A 164 -17.55 6.04 -11.61
C ASN A 164 -16.58 6.44 -12.74
N ILE A 165 -16.39 7.74 -13.01
CA ILE A 165 -15.48 8.21 -14.07
C ILE A 165 -14.03 8.10 -13.60
N VAL A 166 -13.70 8.57 -12.40
CA VAL A 166 -12.37 8.40 -11.76
C VAL A 166 -11.95 6.93 -11.78
N SER A 167 -12.87 6.01 -11.47
CA SER A 167 -12.61 4.56 -11.41
C SER A 167 -12.23 3.89 -12.73
N LYS A 168 -12.35 4.57 -13.88
CA LYS A 168 -11.89 4.06 -15.18
C LYS A 168 -10.41 4.32 -15.44
N TYR A 169 -9.88 5.42 -14.90
CA TYR A 169 -8.59 6.00 -15.28
C TYR A 169 -7.53 5.87 -14.17
N TYR A 170 -7.97 5.81 -12.91
CA TYR A 170 -7.12 5.79 -11.72
C TYR A 170 -7.50 4.63 -10.79
N GLU A 171 -6.50 4.09 -10.09
CA GLU A 171 -6.69 3.01 -9.13
C GLU A 171 -7.19 3.54 -7.79
N LEU A 172 -6.70 4.70 -7.38
CA LEU A 172 -6.96 5.36 -6.10
C LEU A 172 -7.36 6.82 -6.30
N ALA A 173 -8.14 7.39 -5.39
CA ALA A 173 -8.36 8.84 -5.34
C ALA A 173 -8.52 9.38 -3.92
N ARG A 174 -8.04 10.62 -3.70
CA ARG A 174 -7.86 11.21 -2.37
C ARG A 174 -8.49 12.59 -2.16
N THR A 175 -9.05 12.76 -0.97
CA THR A 175 -9.71 13.93 -0.39
C THR A 175 -8.80 14.66 0.62
N ALA A 176 -9.17 15.86 1.04
CA ALA A 176 -8.42 16.77 1.92
C ALA A 176 -9.08 16.97 3.31
N SER A 177 -10.04 16.12 3.67
CA SER A 177 -10.99 16.30 4.78
C SER A 177 -10.60 15.66 6.13
N SER A 178 -9.42 15.05 6.32
CA SER A 178 -9.06 14.45 7.63
C SER A 178 -7.57 14.14 7.88
N PRO A 179 -7.09 14.24 9.13
CA PRO A 179 -5.68 14.01 9.50
C PRO A 179 -5.17 12.57 9.37
N LEU A 180 -6.05 11.57 9.23
CA LEU A 180 -5.69 10.17 9.08
C LEU A 180 -6.55 9.48 8.02
N ASN A 181 -5.93 8.62 7.21
CA ASN A 181 -6.60 7.60 6.43
C ASN A 181 -6.49 6.24 7.13
N PHE A 182 -7.62 5.56 7.35
CA PHE A 182 -7.67 4.24 7.99
C PHE A 182 -7.66 3.12 6.96
N LEU A 183 -6.77 2.14 7.10
CA LEU A 183 -6.54 1.11 6.07
C LEU A 183 -7.70 0.10 5.94
N GLN A 184 -8.53 -0.05 6.97
CA GLN A 184 -9.79 -0.81 6.92
C GLN A 184 -11.04 0.08 6.76
N CYS A 185 -10.86 1.41 6.69
CA CYS A 185 -11.93 2.43 6.58
C CYS A 185 -12.98 2.42 7.71
N ASP A 186 -12.63 1.88 8.88
CA ASP A 186 -13.47 1.63 10.05
C ASP A 186 -13.38 2.72 11.15
N GLY A 187 -12.34 3.56 11.11
CA GLY A 187 -12.09 4.61 12.11
C GLY A 187 -13.17 5.69 12.23
N TRP A 188 -14.10 5.77 11.28
CA TRP A 188 -15.11 6.84 11.18
C TRP A 188 -16.40 6.57 11.98
N LYS A 189 -16.26 6.11 13.22
CA LYS A 189 -17.36 5.47 13.99
C LYS A 189 -18.59 6.36 14.21
N ASP A 190 -18.41 7.67 14.33
CA ASP A 190 -19.49 8.66 14.51
C ASP A 190 -20.23 9.03 13.20
N LYS A 191 -19.76 8.50 12.06
CA LYS A 191 -20.27 8.81 10.70
C LYS A 191 -20.62 7.56 9.89
N SER A 192 -20.04 6.41 10.21
CA SER A 192 -20.26 5.14 9.52
C SER A 192 -19.98 3.94 10.43
N HIS A 193 -20.69 2.83 10.18
CA HIS A 193 -20.45 1.52 10.80
C HIS A 193 -19.90 0.50 9.79
N GLN A 194 -19.26 0.99 8.72
CA GLN A 194 -18.58 0.13 7.75
C GLN A 194 -17.33 -0.51 8.38
N ALA A 195 -17.01 -1.72 7.91
CA ALA A 195 -15.86 -2.51 8.36
C ALA A 195 -14.95 -2.93 7.19
N ASP A 196 -15.06 -2.22 6.05
CA ASP A 196 -14.20 -2.36 4.86
C ASP A 196 -14.29 -1.13 3.93
N CYS A 197 -13.30 -0.97 3.07
CA CYS A 197 -13.11 0.14 2.12
C CYS A 197 -13.78 -0.09 0.75
N ARG A 198 -14.80 -0.95 0.65
CA ARG A 198 -15.48 -1.24 -0.63
C ARG A 198 -16.11 0.03 -1.17
N THR A 199 -15.98 0.34 -2.47
CA THR A 199 -16.56 1.57 -3.04
C THR A 199 -18.09 1.61 -2.97
N TYR A 200 -18.77 0.48 -3.19
CA TYR A 200 -20.23 0.44 -3.25
C TYR A 200 -20.84 -0.56 -2.26
N THR A 201 -21.92 -0.12 -1.61
CA THR A 201 -22.87 -0.99 -0.89
C THR A 201 -23.55 -1.97 -1.86
N LYS A 202 -24.19 -3.02 -1.32
CA LYS A 202 -25.00 -3.98 -2.12
C LYS A 202 -26.09 -3.30 -2.96
N ASN A 203 -26.55 -2.11 -2.54
CA ASN A 203 -27.61 -1.35 -3.19
C ASN A 203 -27.06 -0.23 -4.10
N GLY A 204 -25.77 -0.29 -4.48
CA GLY A 204 -25.14 0.62 -5.45
C GLY A 204 -24.85 2.04 -4.95
N LYS A 205 -25.23 2.40 -3.72
CA LYS A 205 -24.80 3.64 -3.05
C LYS A 205 -23.31 3.56 -2.68
N LEU A 206 -22.60 4.70 -2.75
CA LEU A 206 -21.23 4.83 -2.24
C LEU A 206 -21.17 4.54 -0.73
N THR A 207 -20.00 4.13 -0.26
CA THR A 207 -19.65 4.04 1.17
C THR A 207 -18.94 5.31 1.63
N TYR A 208 -18.88 5.54 2.95
CA TYR A 208 -18.41 6.80 3.53
C TYR A 208 -16.89 7.02 3.36
N ALA A 209 -16.11 5.94 3.35
CA ALA A 209 -14.69 5.96 3.01
C ALA A 209 -14.34 4.72 2.17
N ASN A 210 -13.63 4.91 1.06
CA ASN A 210 -13.23 3.85 0.15
C ASN A 210 -11.99 4.23 -0.68
N LYS A 211 -11.57 3.38 -1.63
CA LYS A 211 -10.38 3.63 -2.47
C LYS A 211 -10.44 4.88 -3.36
N TYR A 212 -11.59 5.53 -3.48
CA TYR A 212 -11.76 6.82 -4.16
C TYR A 212 -12.16 7.97 -3.22
N SER A 213 -11.98 7.81 -1.91
CA SER A 213 -12.14 8.84 -0.87
C SER A 213 -11.12 8.66 0.29
N ILE A 214 -9.86 8.40 -0.09
CA ILE A 214 -8.69 8.34 0.82
C ILE A 214 -8.46 9.72 1.42
N ARG A 215 -8.34 9.86 2.74
CA ARG A 215 -8.31 11.20 3.37
C ARG A 215 -6.92 11.67 3.76
N GLY A 216 -6.55 12.86 3.31
CA GLY A 216 -5.45 13.64 3.88
C GLY A 216 -5.94 14.94 4.52
N TRP A 217 -5.01 15.67 5.13
CA TRP A 217 -5.22 16.95 5.78
C TRP A 217 -4.47 18.04 5.03
N SER A 218 -5.21 19.04 4.55
CA SER A 218 -4.61 20.19 3.87
C SER A 218 -3.96 21.14 4.87
N HIS A 219 -2.63 21.23 4.79
CA HIS A 219 -1.78 21.98 5.70
C HIS A 219 -2.07 23.48 5.62
N ASP A 220 -1.96 24.03 4.41
CA ASP A 220 -2.21 25.45 4.11
C ASP A 220 -3.68 25.85 4.37
N LEU A 221 -4.62 24.91 4.21
CA LEU A 221 -6.02 25.13 4.58
C LEU A 221 -6.19 25.22 6.09
N SER A 222 -5.59 24.30 6.84
CA SER A 222 -5.65 24.30 8.30
C SER A 222 -5.06 25.58 8.88
N ARG A 223 -3.98 26.11 8.30
CA ARG A 223 -3.43 27.43 8.62
C ARG A 223 -4.49 28.53 8.50
N ARG A 224 -5.12 28.62 7.32
CA ARG A 224 -6.11 29.66 7.00
C ARG A 224 -7.37 29.58 7.88
N GLU A 225 -7.87 28.37 8.14
CA GLU A 225 -9.13 28.15 8.86
C GLU A 225 -9.00 28.33 10.37
N ASN A 226 -7.80 28.16 10.93
CA ASN A 226 -7.53 28.29 12.37
C ASN A 226 -6.68 29.52 12.71
N SER A 227 -6.32 30.34 11.70
CA SER A 227 -5.40 31.48 11.81
C SER A 227 -4.06 31.15 12.48
N TYR A 228 -3.49 29.98 12.16
CA TYR A 228 -2.22 29.55 12.76
C TYR A 228 -1.03 30.38 12.24
N ASP A 229 -0.15 30.76 13.16
CA ASP A 229 1.23 31.14 12.85
C ASP A 229 2.12 29.90 12.65
N ASP A 230 3.38 30.09 12.27
CA ASP A 230 4.29 28.98 11.99
C ASP A 230 4.52 28.05 13.21
N PRO A 231 4.68 28.55 14.46
CA PRO A 231 4.72 27.72 15.66
C PRO A 231 3.46 26.88 15.87
N ALA A 232 2.26 27.49 15.83
CA ALA A 232 1.01 26.74 16.04
C ALA A 232 0.74 25.73 14.93
N LEU A 233 1.13 26.03 13.69
CA LEU A 233 1.03 25.12 12.55
C LEU A 233 2.01 23.95 12.67
N TYR A 234 3.25 24.20 13.15
CA TYR A 234 4.24 23.16 13.45
C TYR A 234 3.78 22.22 14.58
N ASP A 235 3.25 22.75 15.68
CA ASP A 235 2.66 21.94 16.75
C ASP A 235 1.46 21.12 16.21
N ARG A 236 0.66 21.70 15.32
CA ARG A 236 -0.45 20.99 14.67
C ARG A 236 0.05 19.87 13.74
N PHE A 237 1.10 20.09 12.97
CA PHE A 237 1.77 19.07 12.16
C PHE A 237 2.23 17.90 13.04
N ILE A 238 2.93 18.20 14.15
CA ILE A 238 3.38 17.20 15.14
C ILE A 238 2.21 16.38 15.68
N GLN A 239 1.08 17.01 16.04
CA GLN A 239 -0.13 16.30 16.48
C GLN A 239 -0.65 15.34 15.40
N VAL A 240 -0.73 15.80 14.15
CA VAL A 240 -1.27 15.01 13.04
C VAL A 240 -0.39 13.80 12.74
N VAL A 241 0.92 13.99 12.55
CA VAL A 241 1.82 12.87 12.21
C VAL A 241 1.93 11.85 13.33
N ASN A 242 1.91 12.27 14.60
CA ASN A 242 1.95 11.34 15.74
C ASN A 242 0.60 10.66 16.04
N SER A 243 -0.54 11.20 15.58
CA SER A 243 -1.87 10.64 15.88
C SER A 243 -2.06 9.18 15.43
N GLN A 244 -1.28 8.72 14.45
CA GLN A 244 -1.22 7.31 14.01
C GLN A 244 -0.81 6.34 15.13
N SER A 245 -0.09 6.82 16.15
CA SER A 245 0.46 6.02 17.27
C SER A 245 -0.62 5.37 18.13
N ASN A 246 -1.87 5.81 18.01
CA ASN A 246 -3.04 5.19 18.62
C ASN A 246 -3.49 3.90 17.92
N TYR A 247 -3.03 3.66 16.68
CA TYR A 247 -3.51 2.59 15.80
C TYR A 247 -2.37 1.70 15.29
N ASN A 248 -1.23 2.29 14.94
CA ASN A 248 -0.07 1.58 14.42
C ASN A 248 0.73 0.97 15.58
N LYS A 249 1.03 -0.33 15.50
CA LYS A 249 1.71 -1.11 16.55
C LYS A 249 2.55 -2.23 15.96
N ASN A 250 3.77 -2.40 16.45
CA ASN A 250 4.66 -3.55 16.19
C ASN A 250 4.91 -3.79 14.68
N GLY A 251 4.95 -2.74 13.87
CA GLY A 251 5.09 -2.82 12.41
C GLY A 251 3.78 -2.91 11.62
N THR A 252 2.64 -3.05 12.30
CA THR A 252 1.33 -3.09 11.63
C THR A 252 0.83 -1.66 11.41
N ILE A 253 0.77 -1.25 10.15
CA ILE A 253 0.17 0.02 9.75
C ILE A 253 -1.36 -0.14 9.67
N LYS A 254 -2.09 0.69 10.41
CA LYS A 254 -3.56 0.73 10.43
C LYS A 254 -4.12 2.10 10.06
N ALA A 255 -3.40 3.17 10.37
CA ALA A 255 -3.71 4.54 9.99
C ALA A 255 -2.47 5.22 9.42
N ILE A 256 -2.66 6.07 8.41
CA ILE A 256 -1.58 6.85 7.78
C ILE A 256 -1.97 8.33 7.81
N PRO A 257 -1.12 9.23 8.35
CA PRO A 257 -1.27 10.66 8.14
C PRO A 257 -0.83 11.00 6.71
N ILE A 258 -1.70 11.67 5.97
CA ILE A 258 -1.45 12.14 4.61
C ILE A 258 -1.49 13.67 4.66
N ILE A 259 -0.33 14.30 4.50
CA ILE A 259 -0.16 15.76 4.62
C ILE A 259 -0.20 16.37 3.23
N ILE A 260 -1.11 17.33 3.00
CA ILE A 260 -1.30 17.96 1.69
C ILE A 260 -0.89 19.43 1.75
N TYR A 261 0.23 19.75 1.10
CA TYR A 261 0.68 21.13 0.88
C TYR A 261 0.22 21.60 -0.50
N HIS A 262 -0.09 22.89 -0.63
CA HIS A 262 -0.43 23.53 -1.90
C HIS A 262 0.66 24.54 -2.27
N LYS A 263 1.12 25.34 -1.30
CA LYS A 263 2.01 26.48 -1.54
C LYS A 263 3.35 26.44 -0.81
N ALA A 264 3.77 25.29 -0.27
CA ALA A 264 5.06 25.19 0.43
C ALA A 264 6.22 25.84 -0.38
N GLY A 265 6.90 26.81 0.23
CA GLY A 265 7.96 27.61 -0.40
C GLY A 265 7.52 28.80 -1.28
N ASP A 266 6.22 29.11 -1.38
CA ASP A 266 5.73 30.38 -1.93
C ASP A 266 5.94 31.54 -0.94
N GLN A 267 5.73 32.77 -1.41
CA GLN A 267 5.68 33.97 -0.58
C GLN A 267 4.23 34.27 -0.14
N GLY A 268 4.01 34.48 1.16
CA GLY A 268 2.71 34.85 1.74
C GLY A 268 2.48 34.28 3.15
N THR A 269 1.40 34.71 3.81
CA THR A 269 1.17 34.47 5.25
C THR A 269 -0.06 33.63 5.60
N ASP A 270 -1.09 33.58 4.75
CA ASP A 270 -2.44 33.17 5.18
C ASP A 270 -2.85 31.76 4.70
N TYR A 271 -2.29 31.33 3.57
CA TYR A 271 -2.48 30.02 2.95
C TYR A 271 -1.16 29.69 2.25
N ASN A 272 -0.18 29.36 3.09
CA ASN A 272 1.22 29.16 2.74
C ASN A 272 1.95 28.34 3.82
N THR A 273 2.99 27.62 3.43
CA THR A 273 3.92 26.97 4.35
C THR A 273 5.30 27.52 4.03
N ASP A 274 5.86 28.29 4.95
CA ASP A 274 7.19 28.90 4.76
C ASP A 274 8.28 27.81 4.64
N LEU A 275 9.38 28.13 3.95
CA LEU A 275 10.46 27.16 3.71
C LEU A 275 11.18 26.74 5.00
N ASP A 276 11.36 27.63 5.97
CA ASP A 276 11.95 27.28 7.27
C ASP A 276 10.99 26.45 8.12
N LEU A 277 9.68 26.69 8.01
CA LEU A 277 8.66 25.85 8.62
C LEU A 277 8.68 24.44 8.00
N PHE A 278 8.61 24.33 6.68
CA PHE A 278 8.67 23.05 5.97
C PHE A 278 9.97 22.27 6.27
N ASN A 279 11.11 22.96 6.33
CA ASN A 279 12.39 22.37 6.72
C ASN A 279 12.43 21.88 8.19
N LYS A 280 11.73 22.55 9.12
CA LYS A 280 11.54 22.05 10.50
C LYS A 280 10.66 20.79 10.52
N GLU A 281 9.57 20.77 9.77
CA GLU A 281 8.67 19.61 9.63
C GLU A 281 9.39 18.39 9.07
N MET A 282 10.15 18.55 7.98
CA MET A 282 10.93 17.45 7.40
C MET A 282 12.06 16.99 8.34
N LYS A 283 12.71 17.91 9.06
CA LYS A 283 13.67 17.56 10.12
C LYS A 283 13.01 16.76 11.26
N TYR A 284 11.77 17.09 11.63
CA TYR A 284 11.02 16.36 12.65
C TYR A 284 10.72 14.92 12.20
N LEU A 285 10.27 14.73 10.95
CA LEU A 285 10.05 13.39 10.39
C LEU A 285 11.33 12.56 10.35
N HIS A 286 12.43 13.16 9.88
CA HIS A 286 13.74 12.51 9.80
C HIS A 286 14.24 12.08 11.19
N ASN A 287 14.31 13.00 12.14
CA ASN A 287 14.79 12.72 13.49
C ASN A 287 13.84 11.82 14.29
N GLY A 288 12.55 11.84 13.97
CA GLY A 288 11.55 10.93 14.54
C GLY A 288 11.60 9.51 13.98
N ASN A 289 12.47 9.24 12.99
CA ASN A 289 12.56 8.00 12.20
C ASN A 289 11.22 7.62 11.54
N PHE A 290 10.53 8.58 10.90
CA PHE A 290 9.33 8.30 10.11
C PHE A 290 9.72 7.74 8.74
N THR A 291 9.06 6.66 8.31
CA THR A 291 9.12 6.21 6.92
C THR A 291 8.22 7.11 6.07
N VAL A 292 8.83 7.96 5.25
CA VAL A 292 8.09 8.82 4.31
C VAL A 292 7.74 8.01 3.05
N LEU A 293 6.47 8.07 2.66
CA LEU A 293 5.84 7.26 1.62
C LEU A 293 5.21 8.13 0.53
N THR A 294 5.00 7.52 -0.63
CA THR A 294 4.19 8.07 -1.73
C THR A 294 2.78 7.46 -1.74
N MET A 295 1.87 8.06 -2.49
CA MET A 295 0.56 7.46 -2.79
C MET A 295 0.69 6.19 -3.65
N ALA A 296 1.78 6.05 -4.42
CA ALA A 296 2.13 4.82 -5.11
C ALA A 296 2.53 3.66 -4.17
N ASP A 297 2.90 3.93 -2.91
CA ASP A 297 3.17 2.88 -1.91
C ASP A 297 1.90 2.31 -1.28
N LEU A 298 0.78 3.04 -1.37
CA LEU A 298 -0.53 2.59 -0.94
C LEU A 298 -1.15 1.67 -2.01
N ALA A 299 -1.70 0.54 -1.59
CA ALA A 299 -2.35 -0.45 -2.46
C ALA A 299 -3.70 -0.90 -1.90
N TYR A 300 -4.57 -1.46 -2.75
CA TYR A 300 -5.92 -1.91 -2.37
C TYR A 300 -6.13 -3.40 -2.71
N ASN A 301 -6.51 -4.18 -1.70
CA ASN A 301 -6.80 -5.61 -1.84
C ASN A 301 -8.29 -5.84 -2.18
N VAL A 302 -8.56 -6.21 -3.43
CA VAL A 302 -9.92 -6.47 -3.95
C VAL A 302 -10.63 -7.68 -3.35
N LYS A 303 -9.97 -8.53 -2.56
CA LYS A 303 -10.59 -9.69 -1.89
C LYS A 303 -11.09 -9.34 -0.48
N SER A 304 -10.33 -8.54 0.26
CA SER A 304 -10.68 -8.12 1.63
C SER A 304 -11.34 -6.74 1.69
N ASN A 305 -11.27 -5.97 0.58
CA ASN A 305 -11.62 -4.55 0.51
C ASN A 305 -10.85 -3.70 1.54
N TYR A 306 -9.55 -3.98 1.74
CA TYR A 306 -8.68 -3.18 2.61
C TYR A 306 -7.54 -2.56 1.82
N PHE A 307 -7.05 -1.42 2.29
CA PHE A 307 -5.74 -0.92 1.90
C PHE A 307 -4.61 -1.71 2.58
N PHE A 308 -3.41 -1.62 2.01
CA PHE A 308 -2.16 -2.01 2.65
C PHE A 308 -1.02 -1.14 2.10
N VAL A 309 0.07 -1.00 2.85
CA VAL A 309 1.30 -0.36 2.35
C VAL A 309 2.21 -1.44 1.76
N LYS A 310 2.77 -1.19 0.59
CA LYS A 310 3.77 -2.07 -0.03
C LYS A 310 5.01 -2.20 0.88
N GLY A 311 5.54 -3.41 1.02
CA GLY A 311 6.69 -3.70 1.89
C GLY A 311 6.37 -3.89 3.39
N PHE A 312 5.17 -3.52 3.85
CA PHE A 312 4.73 -3.73 5.23
C PHE A 312 3.92 -5.03 5.39
N PRO A 313 3.95 -5.67 6.57
CA PRO A 313 3.06 -6.80 6.84
C PRO A 313 1.60 -6.30 6.87
N PRO A 314 0.69 -6.89 6.08
CA PRO A 314 -0.74 -6.63 6.24
C PRO A 314 -1.18 -7.15 7.61
N GLU A 315 -2.20 -6.52 8.21
CA GLU A 315 -2.76 -6.98 9.48
C GLU A 315 -3.20 -8.45 9.36
N THR A 316 -2.50 -9.34 10.06
CA THR A 316 -2.87 -10.75 10.13
C THR A 316 -4.17 -10.85 10.91
N MET A 317 -5.28 -11.15 10.21
CA MET A 317 -6.54 -11.43 10.87
C MET A 317 -6.35 -12.52 11.92
N THR A 318 -6.46 -12.14 13.19
CA THR A 318 -6.45 -13.06 14.32
C THR A 318 -7.70 -13.92 14.25
N VAL A 319 -7.58 -15.07 13.59
CA VAL A 319 -8.57 -16.14 13.71
C VAL A 319 -8.59 -16.52 15.19
N VAL A 320 -9.60 -16.04 15.90
CA VAL A 320 -9.86 -16.39 17.28
C VAL A 320 -10.13 -17.89 17.31
N LYS A 321 -9.10 -18.67 17.66
CA LYS A 321 -9.23 -20.09 17.99
C LYS A 321 -9.98 -20.22 19.32
N SER A 322 -11.28 -19.96 19.30
CA SER A 322 -12.16 -20.68 20.21
C SER A 322 -12.04 -22.15 19.87
N THR A 323 -11.57 -22.96 20.83
CA THR A 323 -11.57 -24.41 20.75
C THR A 323 -12.79 -24.93 21.52
N PRO A 324 -13.97 -25.06 20.89
CA PRO A 324 -15.03 -25.84 21.48
C PRO A 324 -14.61 -27.31 21.51
N ASN A 325 -14.41 -27.87 22.69
CA ASN A 325 -14.20 -29.31 22.84
C ASN A 325 -15.46 -30.04 22.38
N PHE A 326 -15.33 -30.81 21.29
CA PHE A 326 -16.32 -31.81 20.88
C PHE A 326 -15.60 -33.13 20.61
N THR A 327 -15.78 -34.06 21.54
CA THR A 327 -15.44 -35.47 21.36
C THR A 327 -16.38 -36.13 20.35
N GLU A 328 -15.80 -36.95 19.47
CA GLU A 328 -16.45 -37.95 18.62
C GLU A 328 -17.41 -37.48 17.49
N ILE A 329 -16.85 -37.47 16.27
CA ILE A 329 -17.33 -38.16 15.04
C ILE A 329 -18.75 -37.80 14.50
N PRO A 330 -18.96 -37.60 13.16
CA PRO A 330 -18.10 -37.98 12.02
C PRO A 330 -17.69 -36.82 11.09
N LEU A 331 -16.69 -37.08 10.23
CA LEU A 331 -16.31 -36.19 9.12
C LEU A 331 -17.44 -36.07 8.08
N ARG A 332 -18.15 -34.94 8.14
CA ARG A 332 -19.44 -34.79 7.47
C ARG A 332 -19.62 -33.39 6.83
N PRO A 333 -18.79 -33.01 5.82
CA PRO A 333 -18.63 -31.63 5.35
C PRO A 333 -19.95 -31.00 4.89
N VAL A 334 -20.27 -29.81 5.39
CA VAL A 334 -21.55 -29.12 5.13
C VAL A 334 -21.73 -28.84 3.61
N SER A 335 -22.89 -28.97 2.98
CA SER A 335 -24.25 -29.30 3.48
C SER A 335 -24.40 -30.74 3.98
N THR A 336 -24.50 -30.93 5.30
CA THR A 336 -24.61 -32.23 5.97
C THR A 336 -25.66 -33.14 5.30
N ARG A 337 -25.37 -34.40 4.91
CA ARG A 337 -24.43 -35.39 5.48
C ARG A 337 -23.77 -36.31 4.40
N SER A 338 -22.53 -36.78 4.64
CA SER A 338 -21.52 -37.43 3.75
C SER A 338 -21.43 -38.97 3.90
N ASN A 339 -20.33 -39.62 3.50
CA ASN A 339 -19.51 -40.58 4.27
C ASN A 339 -18.29 -40.96 3.42
N VAL A 340 -17.07 -40.87 3.96
CA VAL A 340 -15.79 -41.07 3.26
C VAL A 340 -15.04 -42.22 3.93
N THR A 341 -14.19 -42.93 3.18
CA THR A 341 -13.18 -43.88 3.65
C THR A 341 -11.77 -43.64 3.07
N GLU A 342 -11.54 -42.94 1.93
CA GLU A 342 -10.18 -42.52 1.51
C GLU A 342 -10.09 -41.35 0.48
N SER A 343 -8.88 -40.80 0.26
CA SER A 343 -8.57 -39.67 -0.66
C SER A 343 -7.04 -39.41 -0.90
N MET A 344 -6.56 -39.29 -2.15
CA MET A 344 -5.15 -39.03 -2.54
C MET A 344 -5.07 -38.26 -3.89
N ALA A 345 -3.91 -37.67 -4.23
CA ALA A 345 -3.75 -36.73 -5.35
C ALA A 345 -2.28 -36.55 -5.82
N ASN A 346 -2.09 -35.87 -6.97
CA ASN A 346 -0.86 -35.15 -7.40
C ASN A 346 -1.08 -34.19 -8.77
N PHE A 347 -0.47 -32.02 -9.40
CA PHE A 347 0.45 -30.81 -9.20
C PHE A 347 1.92 -30.95 -9.66
N THR A 348 2.14 -31.10 -10.97
CA THR A 348 3.17 -30.25 -11.60
C THR A 348 2.76 -28.77 -11.46
N GLU A 349 3.21 -28.22 -10.34
CA GLU A 349 3.33 -26.80 -9.96
C GLU A 349 2.11 -26.01 -9.41
N ILE A 350 2.38 -25.39 -8.25
CA ILE A 350 1.76 -24.23 -7.56
C ILE A 350 0.25 -24.30 -7.17
N PRO A 351 -0.09 -24.20 -5.87
CA PRO A 351 -1.48 -24.25 -5.39
C PRO A 351 -2.18 -22.87 -5.26
N LEU A 352 -3.51 -22.85 -5.44
CA LEU A 352 -4.56 -22.21 -4.59
C LEU A 352 -5.80 -21.72 -5.39
N LYS A 353 -6.96 -22.39 -5.20
CA LYS A 353 -8.31 -21.85 -5.49
C LYS A 353 -9.36 -22.38 -4.49
N PRO A 354 -10.48 -21.66 -4.25
CA PRO A 354 -11.42 -21.94 -3.15
C PRO A 354 -12.45 -23.07 -3.44
N VAL A 355 -13.17 -23.47 -2.39
CA VAL A 355 -13.93 -24.74 -2.27
C VAL A 355 -15.45 -24.57 -2.33
N SER A 356 -16.15 -25.54 -2.93
CA SER A 356 -17.55 -25.93 -2.64
C SER A 356 -17.74 -27.42 -2.99
N THR A 357 -18.56 -28.16 -2.23
CA THR A 357 -18.38 -29.62 -2.02
C THR A 357 -19.40 -30.53 -2.71
N ARG A 358 -19.09 -31.85 -2.88
CA ARG A 358 -19.71 -33.04 -2.19
C ARG A 358 -19.70 -34.38 -2.99
N SER A 359 -19.76 -35.61 -2.40
CA SER A 359 -20.06 -35.96 -0.98
C SER A 359 -19.39 -37.16 -0.25
N ASN A 360 -19.33 -38.36 -0.82
CA ASN A 360 -19.00 -39.62 -0.11
C ASN A 360 -17.89 -40.36 -0.87
N VAL A 361 -16.71 -40.68 -0.31
CA VAL A 361 -15.48 -41.07 -1.09
C VAL A 361 -14.59 -42.12 -0.38
N THR A 362 -14.16 -43.28 -0.93
CA THR A 362 -13.83 -44.49 -0.10
C THR A 362 -12.62 -45.41 -0.51
N GLU A 363 -11.55 -44.91 -1.14
CA GLU A 363 -10.46 -45.61 -1.92
C GLU A 363 -9.80 -44.49 -2.79
N SER A 364 -8.47 -44.36 -3.01
CA SER A 364 -7.94 -43.12 -3.67
C SER A 364 -6.50 -43.02 -4.26
N MET A 365 -6.31 -42.18 -5.31
CA MET A 365 -5.10 -41.38 -5.75
C MET A 365 -5.37 -40.56 -7.06
N ALA A 366 -4.45 -39.64 -7.41
CA ALA A 366 -4.30 -39.04 -8.75
C ALA A 366 -2.79 -38.74 -9.01
N ASN A 367 -2.39 -38.29 -10.22
CA ASN A 367 -1.01 -37.88 -10.54
C ASN A 367 -0.91 -37.05 -11.86
N PHE A 368 0.11 -36.19 -12.01
CA PHE A 368 0.13 -35.11 -13.02
C PHE A 368 1.53 -34.66 -13.54
N THR A 369 1.82 -34.68 -14.86
CA THR A 369 3.06 -34.13 -15.51
C THR A 369 2.76 -33.16 -16.68
N GLU A 370 2.82 -31.85 -16.41
CA GLU A 370 2.81 -30.72 -17.37
C GLU A 370 1.55 -30.53 -18.27
N ILE A 371 1.21 -29.35 -18.82
CA ILE A 371 0.78 -28.11 -18.11
C ILE A 371 -0.64 -27.69 -18.63
N PRO A 372 -1.24 -26.52 -18.30
CA PRO A 372 -2.43 -26.38 -17.45
C PRO A 372 -3.82 -26.46 -18.13
N LEU A 373 -4.86 -26.76 -17.33
CA LEU A 373 -6.28 -26.79 -17.73
C LEU A 373 -7.18 -25.77 -17.00
N LYS A 374 -8.32 -25.41 -17.61
CA LYS A 374 -9.47 -24.68 -17.02
C LYS A 374 -10.76 -25.02 -17.79
N PRO A 375 -11.97 -24.93 -17.19
CA PRO A 375 -12.39 -25.27 -15.81
C PRO A 375 -13.39 -26.47 -15.86
N VAL A 376 -14.15 -26.75 -14.78
CA VAL A 376 -15.55 -27.27 -14.75
C VAL A 376 -16.01 -27.48 -13.28
N SER A 377 -17.31 -27.71 -13.03
CA SER A 377 -17.97 -27.70 -11.70
C SER A 377 -18.66 -29.02 -11.30
N THR A 378 -18.77 -29.28 -9.97
CA THR A 378 -19.80 -30.07 -9.22
C THR A 378 -20.57 -31.20 -9.93
N ARG A 379 -20.74 -32.42 -9.39
CA ARG A 379 -20.68 -32.93 -7.99
C ARG A 379 -20.60 -34.49 -7.97
N SER A 380 -20.62 -35.09 -6.77
CA SER A 380 -21.07 -36.46 -6.39
C SER A 380 -19.99 -37.47 -5.88
N ASN A 381 -20.33 -38.75 -5.69
CA ASN A 381 -19.84 -39.60 -4.57
C ASN A 381 -18.96 -40.81 -4.98
N VAL A 382 -17.67 -40.82 -4.65
CA VAL A 382 -16.59 -41.63 -5.23
C VAL A 382 -16.08 -42.77 -4.31
N THR A 383 -16.77 -43.91 -4.24
CA THR A 383 -16.38 -45.01 -3.33
C THR A 383 -14.94 -45.57 -3.52
N GLU A 384 -14.20 -45.39 -4.63
CA GLU A 384 -12.72 -45.61 -4.73
C GLU A 384 -12.06 -44.84 -5.91
N SER A 385 -10.71 -44.83 -6.02
CA SER A 385 -9.89 -44.20 -7.09
C SER A 385 -8.37 -44.51 -6.91
N MET A 386 -7.48 -44.33 -7.91
CA MET A 386 -5.99 -44.18 -7.85
C MET A 386 -5.47 -43.56 -9.21
N ALA A 387 -4.22 -43.05 -9.40
CA ALA A 387 -3.60 -42.70 -10.73
C ALA A 387 -2.08 -42.34 -10.71
N ASN A 388 -1.34 -42.38 -11.86
CA ASN A 388 0.10 -42.06 -12.16
C ASN A 388 0.27 -41.39 -13.58
N PHE A 389 1.48 -40.91 -13.97
CA PHE A 389 1.77 -39.72 -14.84
C PHE A 389 2.17 -39.93 -16.36
N THR A 390 2.48 -38.89 -17.18
CA THR A 390 3.85 -38.49 -17.72
C THR A 390 3.90 -37.55 -18.96
N GLU A 391 3.01 -37.55 -19.97
CA GLU A 391 2.99 -36.46 -21.02
C GLU A 391 1.65 -36.29 -21.82
N VAL A 392 1.62 -35.40 -22.83
CA VAL A 392 0.45 -34.63 -23.36
C VAL A 392 -0.17 -35.13 -24.71
N PRO A 393 -1.26 -34.53 -25.27
CA PRO A 393 -2.46 -33.87 -24.70
C PRO A 393 -3.81 -34.34 -25.36
N LEU A 394 -4.97 -33.81 -24.92
CA LEU A 394 -6.06 -33.16 -25.74
C LEU A 394 -7.42 -33.03 -25.00
N ARG A 395 -8.30 -32.14 -25.50
CA ARG A 395 -9.62 -31.76 -24.91
C ARG A 395 -10.77 -32.71 -25.34
N PRO A 396 -11.97 -32.61 -24.70
CA PRO A 396 -12.34 -32.45 -23.28
C PRO A 396 -13.24 -33.64 -22.81
N VAL A 397 -14.05 -33.52 -21.72
CA VAL A 397 -15.54 -33.70 -21.74
C VAL A 397 -16.23 -33.85 -20.33
N SER A 398 -17.24 -32.99 -20.08
CA SER A 398 -18.42 -33.13 -19.18
C SER A 398 -18.32 -33.33 -17.64
N THR A 399 -19.47 -33.14 -16.98
CA THR A 399 -19.73 -33.08 -15.52
C THR A 399 -20.36 -34.37 -14.95
N THR A 400 -20.27 -34.55 -13.62
CA THR A 400 -20.96 -35.55 -12.75
C THR A 400 -20.70 -37.03 -13.12
N SER A 401 -20.34 -37.96 -12.22
CA SER A 401 -20.71 -38.14 -10.79
C SER A 401 -19.89 -39.25 -10.03
N ASN A 402 -20.49 -40.32 -9.50
CA ASN A 402 -20.03 -41.24 -8.42
C ASN A 402 -19.05 -42.38 -8.84
N VAL A 403 -17.78 -42.43 -8.43
CA VAL A 403 -16.79 -43.46 -8.88
C VAL A 403 -16.37 -44.46 -7.79
N THR A 404 -16.61 -45.76 -7.92
CA THR A 404 -16.38 -46.76 -6.84
C THR A 404 -15.09 -47.59 -6.98
N GLU A 405 -14.29 -47.43 -8.06
CA GLU A 405 -13.11 -48.28 -8.42
C GLU A 405 -12.13 -47.54 -9.37
N SER A 406 -10.80 -47.43 -9.12
CA SER A 406 -9.79 -46.97 -10.14
C SER A 406 -8.30 -47.08 -9.75
N MET A 407 -7.38 -47.04 -10.74
CA MET A 407 -5.95 -46.67 -10.64
C MET A 407 -5.50 -45.90 -11.91
N ALA A 408 -4.22 -45.97 -12.30
CA ALA A 408 -3.61 -45.18 -13.38
C ALA A 408 -2.07 -45.17 -13.19
N ASN A 409 -1.30 -45.26 -14.28
CA ASN A 409 0.15 -45.21 -14.61
C ASN A 409 0.19 -45.38 -16.15
N PHE A 410 1.27 -45.20 -16.89
CA PHE A 410 2.26 -44.11 -16.91
C PHE A 410 2.65 -43.91 -18.41
N THR A 411 3.37 -42.83 -18.73
CA THR A 411 4.44 -42.73 -19.75
C THR A 411 4.24 -42.29 -21.22
N GLU A 412 3.22 -42.67 -22.03
CA GLU A 412 3.09 -42.08 -23.41
C GLU A 412 1.70 -42.22 -24.12
N VAL A 413 1.62 -41.92 -25.43
CA VAL A 413 0.47 -41.38 -26.22
C VAL A 413 -0.77 -42.30 -26.46
N PRO A 414 -2.01 -41.75 -26.33
CA PRO A 414 -3.24 -42.26 -26.97
C PRO A 414 -3.95 -41.26 -27.93
N LEU A 415 -4.86 -41.74 -28.81
CA LEU A 415 -5.50 -40.96 -29.90
C LEU A 415 -7.05 -40.95 -29.93
N ARG A 416 -7.63 -39.73 -29.98
CA ARG A 416 -9.03 -39.35 -30.35
C ARG A 416 -10.20 -39.80 -29.42
N PRO A 417 -11.38 -39.10 -29.46
CA PRO A 417 -12.31 -39.02 -28.29
C PRO A 417 -13.80 -39.40 -28.53
N VAL A 418 -14.52 -39.87 -27.50
CA VAL A 418 -16.00 -40.03 -27.51
C VAL A 418 -16.69 -39.83 -26.13
N SER A 419 -17.61 -38.84 -26.07
CA SER A 419 -18.79 -38.70 -25.15
C SER A 419 -18.63 -38.67 -23.61
N THR A 420 -19.76 -38.67 -22.88
CA THR A 420 -20.05 -37.82 -21.69
C THR A 420 -20.63 -38.55 -20.45
N THR A 421 -20.41 -37.97 -19.26
CA THR A 421 -20.97 -38.29 -17.91
C THR A 421 -20.50 -39.61 -17.27
N SER A 422 -20.31 -39.62 -15.95
CA SER A 422 -19.57 -40.69 -15.25
C SER A 422 -20.22 -41.16 -13.94
N ASN A 423 -20.03 -42.44 -13.63
CA ASN A 423 -20.11 -43.04 -12.28
C ASN A 423 -19.21 -44.32 -12.28
N VAL A 424 -18.01 -44.25 -12.89
CA VAL A 424 -17.23 -45.37 -13.47
C VAL A 424 -15.73 -45.21 -13.11
N THR A 425 -14.85 -46.17 -12.74
CA THR A 425 -14.82 -47.66 -12.54
C THR A 425 -13.72 -48.34 -13.40
N GLU A 426 -12.62 -48.81 -12.78
CA GLU A 426 -11.76 -49.94 -13.25
C GLU A 426 -10.25 -49.63 -13.46
N SER A 427 -9.35 -49.94 -12.51
CA SER A 427 -7.87 -50.22 -12.60
C SER A 427 -7.31 -50.36 -11.16
N MET A 428 -6.11 -50.83 -10.75
CA MET A 428 -4.90 -51.48 -11.30
C MET A 428 -3.96 -50.75 -12.30
N ALA A 429 -2.73 -50.37 -11.89
CA ALA A 429 -1.68 -49.79 -12.77
C ALA A 429 -0.21 -49.78 -12.24
N ASN A 430 0.79 -49.76 -13.14
CA ASN A 430 2.25 -49.64 -12.89
C ASN A 430 3.03 -49.02 -14.10
N PRO A 431 4.31 -48.58 -13.96
CA PRO A 431 5.14 -48.09 -15.07
C PRO A 431 5.85 -49.20 -15.87
N ILE A 432 6.12 -48.90 -17.15
CA ILE A 432 7.30 -49.29 -17.96
C ILE A 432 7.68 -50.79 -18.04
N MET A 433 7.80 -51.31 -19.27
CA MET A 433 8.97 -52.15 -19.59
C MET A 433 9.40 -52.05 -21.06
N ASP A 434 10.71 -51.87 -21.26
CA ASP A 434 11.38 -51.87 -22.56
C ASP A 434 11.40 -53.28 -23.19
N ALA A 435 11.11 -53.39 -24.49
CA ALA A 435 11.13 -54.68 -25.20
C ALA A 435 11.56 -54.54 -26.67
N PHE A 436 12.86 -54.66 -26.89
CA PHE A 436 13.54 -54.81 -28.19
C PHE A 436 12.84 -55.80 -29.16
N LYS A 437 12.45 -55.35 -30.39
CA LYS A 437 12.83 -55.94 -31.73
C LYS A 437 11.80 -55.89 -32.89
N ILE A 438 12.36 -55.61 -34.09
CA ILE A 438 12.11 -56.26 -35.40
C ILE A 438 10.88 -55.86 -36.25
N LEU A 439 11.20 -55.03 -37.27
CA LEU A 439 10.92 -55.14 -38.72
C LEU A 439 9.48 -55.26 -39.31
N PHE A 440 9.37 -54.66 -40.51
CA PHE A 440 8.30 -54.72 -41.52
C PHE A 440 6.98 -53.97 -41.19
N GLY A 441 6.47 -53.04 -42.02
CA GLY A 441 7.12 -52.29 -43.11
C GLY A 441 6.21 -51.99 -44.32
N GLN A 442 6.08 -50.70 -44.64
CA GLN A 442 5.95 -50.15 -46.00
C GLN A 442 6.37 -48.68 -46.01
#